data_AF-Q93SL3-F1
#
_entry.id   AF-Q93SL3-F1
#
_cell.length_a   1.000
_cell.length_b   1.000
_cell.length_c   1.000
_cell.angle_alpha   90.00
_cell.angle_beta   90.00
_cell.angle_gamma   90.00
#
_symmetry.space_group_name_H-M   'P 1'
#
loop_
_entity.id
_entity.type
_entity.pdbx_description
1 polymer ?
#
loop_
_entity_poly.entity_id
_entity_poly.type
_entity_poly.pdbx_seq_one_letter_code
_entity_poly.pdbx_strand_id
1 'polypeptide(L)'
;MKYQLNSNVRIVQFQDTFCFRKGIWDFNEAVLDVSQEPQALKEVYRDVVTTLITGEVLDTDNYENHLDTDLFATFMEVITALYYNDLLMLEDDYALEENIMKVLMGNFRFMAEAGHTKNTAPVLFISDSTNVNESAELLAHQLHLPLEVASDELKLLIQQTDVTSRLDALTHHRHMKKLTEA
;
A
#
# COMPACT_ATOMS: atom_id res chain seq x y z
N MET A 1 10.83 -19.62 8.49
CA MET A 1 10.18 -18.44 9.13
C MET A 1 10.09 -17.35 8.07
N LYS A 2 8.97 -16.62 8.05
CA LYS A 2 8.68 -15.66 6.98
C LYS A 2 8.85 -14.22 7.45
N TYR A 3 9.71 -13.49 6.75
CA TYR A 3 10.06 -12.11 7.04
C TYR A 3 9.79 -11.21 5.85
N GLN A 4 9.51 -9.95 6.13
CA GLN A 4 9.40 -8.90 5.14
C GLN A 4 10.17 -7.67 5.60
N LEU A 5 10.58 -6.83 4.64
CA LEU A 5 11.21 -5.56 4.94
C LEU A 5 10.20 -4.64 5.64
N ASN A 6 10.60 -4.01 6.74
CA ASN A 6 9.73 -3.04 7.40
C ASN A 6 9.41 -1.87 6.44
N SER A 7 8.17 -1.41 6.46
CA SER A 7 7.62 -0.40 5.53
C SER A 7 8.42 0.91 5.48
N ASN A 8 9.07 1.27 6.60
CA ASN A 8 9.87 2.47 6.78
C ASN A 8 11.39 2.26 6.54
N VAL A 9 11.80 1.07 6.10
CA VAL A 9 13.19 0.73 5.79
C VAL A 9 13.42 0.77 4.29
N ARG A 10 14.61 1.20 3.90
CA ARG A 10 15.10 1.16 2.52
C ARG A 10 16.44 0.45 2.48
N ILE A 11 16.65 -0.35 1.44
CA ILE A 11 17.93 -1.01 1.21
C ILE A 11 18.68 -0.25 0.12
N VAL A 12 19.96 0.03 0.37
CA VAL A 12 20.89 0.57 -0.62
C VAL A 12 22.01 -0.44 -0.82
N GLN A 13 22.23 -0.87 -2.06
CA GLN A 13 23.24 -1.88 -2.40
C GLN A 13 24.49 -1.23 -3.00
N PHE A 14 25.66 -1.62 -2.50
CA PHE A 14 26.98 -1.23 -2.99
C PHE A 14 27.87 -2.46 -3.17
N GLN A 15 27.87 -3.07 -4.35
CA GLN A 15 28.67 -4.28 -4.64
C GLN A 15 28.43 -5.42 -3.62
N ASP A 16 29.34 -5.61 -2.67
CA ASP A 16 29.31 -6.61 -1.59
C ASP A 16 28.88 -6.03 -0.23
N THR A 17 28.29 -4.84 -0.24
CA THR A 17 27.78 -4.17 0.97
C THR A 17 26.31 -3.82 0.80
N PHE A 18 25.50 -4.12 1.80
CA PHE A 18 24.07 -3.81 1.84
C PHE A 18 23.77 -2.92 3.04
N CYS A 19 23.18 -1.75 2.80
CA CYS A 19 22.82 -0.80 3.83
C CYS A 19 21.30 -0.78 4.03
N PHE A 20 20.85 -1.16 5.22
CA PHE A 20 19.45 -1.07 5.64
C PHE A 20 19.27 0.23 6.40
N ARG A 21 18.50 1.16 5.84
CA ARG A 21 18.28 2.50 6.40
C ARG A 21 16.83 2.69 6.82
N LYS A 22 16.62 3.02 8.09
CA LYS A 22 15.33 3.38 8.66
C LYS A 22 15.28 4.88 8.95
N GLY A 23 14.29 5.59 8.38
CA GLY A 23 14.12 7.03 8.59
C GLY A 23 14.82 7.93 7.56
N ILE A 24 14.32 9.16 7.41
CA ILE A 24 14.81 10.16 6.43
C ILE A 24 15.74 11.19 7.09
N TRP A 25 15.46 11.59 8.33
CA TRP A 25 16.11 12.73 9.00
C TRP A 25 16.98 12.32 10.19
N ASP A 26 16.49 11.40 11.02
CA ASP A 26 17.26 10.70 12.04
C ASP A 26 17.26 9.23 11.61
N PHE A 27 18.39 8.76 11.08
CA PHE A 27 18.44 7.47 10.41
C PHE A 27 19.19 6.45 11.23
N ASN A 28 18.54 5.31 11.48
CA ASN A 28 19.21 4.11 11.99
C ASN A 28 19.66 3.28 10.78
N GLU A 29 20.93 2.89 10.75
CA GLU A 29 21.53 2.19 9.62
C GLU A 29 22.22 0.92 10.10
N ALA A 30 21.87 -0.21 9.48
CA ALA A 30 22.66 -1.44 9.59
C ALA A 30 23.39 -1.67 8.27
N VAL A 31 24.70 -1.89 8.36
CA VAL A 31 25.55 -2.16 7.21
C VAL A 31 25.99 -3.62 7.27
N LEU A 32 25.59 -4.39 6.27
CA LEU A 32 26.01 -5.77 6.07
C LEU A 32 27.11 -5.79 5.00
N ASP A 33 28.35 -5.94 5.42
CA ASP A 33 29.50 -6.16 4.53
C ASP A 33 29.77 -7.66 4.40
N VAL A 34 29.54 -8.21 3.21
CA VAL A 34 29.73 -9.63 2.93
C VAL A 34 31.05 -9.92 2.24
N SER A 35 31.96 -8.96 2.10
CA SER A 35 33.19 -9.09 1.32
C SER A 35 34.09 -10.27 1.75
N GLN A 36 34.12 -10.57 3.05
CA GLN A 36 34.90 -11.68 3.64
C GLN A 36 34.14 -13.01 3.75
N GLU A 37 32.86 -13.03 3.39
CA GLU A 37 32.02 -14.21 3.52
C GLU A 37 32.27 -15.25 2.41
N PRO A 38 32.00 -16.54 2.67
CA PRO A 38 32.03 -17.59 1.65
C PRO A 38 31.10 -17.28 0.47
N GLN A 39 31.48 -17.71 -0.73
CA GLN A 39 30.73 -17.43 -1.97
C GLN A 39 29.27 -17.89 -1.89
N ALA A 40 29.00 -19.05 -1.28
CA ALA A 40 27.65 -19.56 -1.09
C ALA A 40 26.78 -18.59 -0.25
N LEU A 41 27.36 -18.00 0.79
CA LEU A 41 26.65 -17.08 1.67
C LEU A 41 26.43 -15.71 1.00
N LYS A 42 27.40 -15.24 0.20
CA LYS A 42 27.26 -14.03 -0.63
C LYS A 42 26.10 -14.14 -1.61
N GLU A 43 25.94 -15.30 -2.25
CA GLU A 43 24.86 -15.55 -3.19
C GLU A 43 23.50 -15.54 -2.48
N VAL A 44 23.41 -16.18 -1.31
CA VAL A 44 22.20 -16.14 -0.48
C VAL A 44 21.85 -14.73 -0.03
N TYR A 45 22.81 -13.93 0.46
CA TYR A 45 22.53 -12.55 0.85
C TYR A 45 22.09 -11.67 -0.32
N ARG A 46 22.66 -11.87 -1.53
CA ARG A 46 22.21 -11.17 -2.73
C ARG A 46 20.78 -11.53 -3.11
N ASP A 47 20.43 -12.81 -3.03
CA ASP A 47 19.08 -13.30 -3.28
C ASP A 47 18.09 -12.70 -2.27
N VAL A 48 18.40 -12.81 -0.97
CA VAL A 48 17.62 -12.24 0.13
C VAL A 48 17.38 -10.74 -0.07
N VAL A 49 18.42 -9.97 -0.36
CA VAL A 49 18.30 -8.53 -0.57
C VAL A 49 17.45 -8.22 -1.80
N THR A 50 17.57 -9.01 -2.87
CA THR A 50 16.75 -8.85 -4.07
C THR A 50 15.27 -9.07 -3.74
N THR A 51 14.94 -10.16 -3.04
CA THR A 51 13.59 -10.48 -2.55
C THR A 51 13.01 -9.37 -1.67
N LEU A 52 13.82 -8.81 -0.77
CA LEU A 52 13.38 -7.72 0.11
C LEU A 52 13.17 -6.39 -0.65
N ILE A 53 13.98 -6.10 -1.67
CA ILE A 53 13.83 -4.89 -2.51
C ILE A 53 12.59 -4.99 -3.40
N THR A 54 12.26 -6.17 -3.93
CA THR A 54 11.05 -6.39 -4.73
C THR A 54 9.76 -6.38 -3.89
N GLY A 55 9.91 -6.36 -2.55
CA GLY A 55 8.80 -6.36 -1.60
C GLY A 55 8.20 -7.75 -1.36
N GLU A 56 8.89 -8.80 -1.80
CA GLU A 56 8.50 -10.18 -1.60
C GLU A 56 8.83 -10.66 -0.18
N VAL A 57 8.18 -11.75 0.23
CA VAL A 57 8.37 -12.34 1.56
C VAL A 57 9.57 -13.29 1.51
N LEU A 58 10.54 -13.07 2.40
CA LEU A 58 11.66 -13.94 2.61
C LEU A 58 11.24 -15.13 3.47
N ASP A 59 11.33 -16.35 2.94
CA ASP A 59 11.16 -17.56 3.72
C ASP A 59 12.52 -18.19 4.05
N THR A 60 12.93 -18.12 5.32
CA THR A 60 14.23 -18.65 5.76
C THR A 60 14.33 -20.17 5.64
N ASP A 61 13.21 -20.89 5.65
CA ASP A 61 13.20 -22.36 5.64
C ASP A 61 13.63 -22.91 4.27
N ASN A 62 13.52 -22.09 3.22
CA ASN A 62 14.03 -22.44 1.89
C ASN A 62 15.56 -22.55 1.85
N TYR A 63 16.27 -21.82 2.71
CA TYR A 63 17.73 -21.78 2.72
C TYR A 63 18.36 -22.86 3.62
N GLU A 64 17.59 -23.44 4.53
CA GLU A 64 18.04 -24.55 5.40
C GLU A 64 18.47 -25.77 4.58
N ASN A 65 17.84 -26.01 3.44
CA ASN A 65 18.15 -27.14 2.55
C ASN A 65 19.33 -26.85 1.58
N HIS A 66 19.76 -25.60 1.45
CA HIS A 66 20.74 -25.17 0.45
C HIS A 66 22.09 -24.76 1.06
N LEU A 67 22.14 -24.49 2.36
CA LEU A 67 23.34 -24.10 3.09
C LEU A 67 23.80 -25.23 4.01
N ASP A 68 25.12 -25.32 4.21
CA ASP A 68 25.69 -26.15 5.28
C ASP A 68 25.22 -25.63 6.65
N THR A 69 25.13 -26.51 7.65
CA THR A 69 24.59 -26.18 8.99
C THR A 69 25.27 -24.95 9.62
N ASP A 70 26.60 -24.85 9.49
CA ASP A 70 27.36 -23.72 10.05
C ASP A 70 27.06 -22.41 9.32
N LEU A 71 26.92 -22.45 7.99
CA LEU A 71 26.59 -21.27 7.18
C LEU A 71 25.14 -20.82 7.40
N PHE A 72 24.23 -21.77 7.57
CA PHE A 72 22.84 -21.48 7.90
C PHE A 72 22.72 -20.83 9.27
N ALA A 73 23.52 -21.26 10.25
CA ALA A 73 23.57 -20.62 11.56
C ALA A 73 24.01 -19.14 11.45
N THR A 74 25.09 -18.87 10.70
CA THR A 74 25.56 -17.49 10.47
C THR A 74 24.51 -16.64 9.73
N PHE A 75 23.87 -17.21 8.71
CA PHE A 75 22.76 -16.56 8.01
C PHE A 75 21.63 -16.18 8.98
N MET A 76 21.19 -17.14 9.80
CA MET A 76 20.10 -16.93 10.74
C MET A 76 20.45 -15.91 11.83
N GLU A 77 21.71 -15.83 12.28
CA GLU A 77 22.17 -14.79 13.19
C GLU A 77 21.98 -13.40 12.58
N VAL A 78 22.33 -13.21 11.31
CA VAL A 78 22.14 -11.94 10.60
C VAL A 78 20.66 -11.61 10.45
N ILE A 79 19.83 -12.55 10.00
CA ILE A 79 18.37 -12.33 9.88
C ILE A 79 17.76 -11.96 11.24
N THR A 80 18.17 -12.66 12.30
CA THR A 80 17.70 -12.41 13.66
C THR A 80 18.14 -11.04 14.16
N ALA A 81 19.38 -10.62 13.88
CA ALA A 81 19.86 -9.29 14.19
C ALA A 81 19.08 -8.20 13.45
N LEU A 82 18.81 -8.38 12.15
CA LEU A 82 17.99 -7.44 11.37
C LEU A 82 16.55 -7.35 11.91
N TYR A 83 15.97 -8.47 12.33
CA TYR A 83 14.65 -8.50 12.96
C TYR A 83 14.62 -7.74 14.30
N TYR A 84 15.56 -8.01 15.22
CA TYR A 84 15.58 -7.33 16.52
C TYR A 84 15.96 -5.83 16.45
N ASN A 85 16.53 -5.37 15.33
CA ASN A 85 16.77 -3.95 15.06
C ASN A 85 15.60 -3.28 14.33
N ASP A 86 14.43 -3.93 14.27
CA ASP A 86 13.21 -3.47 13.58
C ASP A 86 13.44 -3.15 12.09
N LEU A 87 14.39 -3.83 11.44
CA LEU A 87 14.66 -3.69 10.00
C LEU A 87 13.84 -4.69 9.19
N LEU A 88 13.66 -5.88 9.74
CA LEU A 88 12.75 -6.91 9.25
C LEU A 88 11.57 -7.08 10.20
N MET A 89 10.47 -7.60 9.68
CA MET A 89 9.27 -7.89 10.44
C MET A 89 8.72 -9.25 10.02
N LEU A 90 8.01 -9.94 10.91
CA LEU A 90 7.28 -11.14 10.53
C LEU A 90 6.11 -10.78 9.61
N GLU A 91 5.80 -11.66 8.65
CA GLU A 91 4.72 -11.44 7.67
C GLU A 91 3.37 -11.12 8.35
N ASP A 92 3.03 -11.86 9.42
CA ASP A 92 1.78 -11.68 10.15
C ASP A 92 1.72 -10.31 10.86
N ASP A 93 2.83 -9.85 11.41
CA ASP A 93 2.94 -8.56 12.11
C ASP A 93 2.94 -7.39 11.11
N TYR A 94 3.54 -7.58 9.93
CA TYR A 94 3.58 -6.57 8.87
C TYR A 94 2.18 -6.22 8.38
N ALA A 95 1.35 -7.23 8.12
CA ALA A 95 -0.02 -7.00 7.68
C ALA A 95 -0.83 -6.21 8.73
N LEU A 96 -0.63 -6.51 10.02
CA LEU A 96 -1.28 -5.79 11.11
C LEU A 96 -0.79 -4.34 11.21
N GLU A 97 0.52 -4.10 11.21
CA GLU A 97 1.12 -2.77 11.28
C GLU A 97 0.68 -1.90 10.09
N GLU A 98 0.71 -2.45 8.88
CA GLU A 98 0.29 -1.72 7.67
C GLU A 98 -1.19 -1.33 7.75
N ASN A 99 -2.06 -2.22 8.23
CA ASN A 99 -3.47 -1.95 8.44
C ASN A 99 -3.70 -0.86 9.50
N ILE A 100 -2.99 -0.93 10.63
CA ILE A 100 -3.05 0.09 11.68
C ILE A 100 -2.56 1.44 11.15
N MET A 101 -1.44 1.47 10.44
CA MET A 101 -0.89 2.68 9.84
C MET A 101 -1.86 3.29 8.83
N LYS A 102 -2.47 2.48 7.96
CA LYS A 102 -3.52 2.94 7.01
C LYS A 102 -4.70 3.57 7.74
N VAL A 103 -5.18 2.96 8.83
CA VAL A 103 -6.27 3.50 9.66
C VAL A 103 -5.86 4.83 10.32
N LEU A 104 -4.69 4.88 10.96
CA LEU A 104 -4.21 6.06 11.69
C LEU A 104 -3.90 7.24 10.75
N MET A 105 -3.37 6.98 9.56
CA MET A 105 -3.10 8.01 8.55
C MET A 105 -4.36 8.45 7.80
N GLY A 106 -5.55 7.94 8.17
CA GLY A 106 -6.80 8.24 7.49
C GLY A 106 -6.86 7.73 6.05
N ASN A 107 -5.99 6.79 5.71
CA ASN A 107 -5.83 6.24 4.36
C ASN A 107 -6.82 5.10 4.11
N PHE A 108 -8.09 5.32 4.47
CA PHE A 108 -9.20 4.37 4.36
C PHE A 108 -9.50 3.92 2.93
N ARG A 109 -8.92 4.58 1.92
CA ARG A 109 -9.02 4.17 0.52
C ARG A 109 -8.36 2.80 0.22
N PHE A 110 -7.51 2.30 1.13
CA PHE A 110 -6.72 1.08 0.95
C PHE A 110 -6.99 -0.02 1.98
N MET A 111 -8.07 0.06 2.76
CA MET A 111 -8.63 -1.14 3.41
C MET A 111 -9.29 -1.99 2.32
N ALA A 112 -8.47 -2.57 1.45
CA ALA A 112 -8.92 -3.51 0.45
C ALA A 112 -9.30 -4.80 1.20
N GLU A 113 -10.61 -5.04 1.32
CA GLU A 113 -11.08 -6.39 1.62
C GLU A 113 -10.45 -7.35 0.61
N ALA A 114 -9.98 -8.51 1.09
CA ALA A 114 -9.39 -9.53 0.25
C ALA A 114 -10.37 -9.88 -0.88
N GLY A 115 -9.99 -9.57 -2.14
CA GLY A 115 -10.80 -9.83 -3.33
C GLY A 115 -11.27 -8.60 -4.12
N HIS A 116 -11.04 -7.37 -3.66
CA HIS A 116 -11.37 -6.18 -4.47
C HIS A 116 -10.36 -5.95 -5.58
N THR A 117 -10.77 -6.29 -6.81
CA THR A 117 -10.10 -5.84 -8.04
C THR A 117 -10.23 -4.32 -8.18
N LYS A 118 -9.28 -3.68 -8.89
CA LYS A 118 -9.28 -2.24 -9.18
C LYS A 118 -10.68 -1.82 -9.63
N ASN A 119 -11.38 -0.98 -8.85
CA ASN A 119 -12.71 -0.50 -9.21
C ASN A 119 -12.59 0.32 -10.50
N THR A 120 -13.09 -0.23 -11.60
CA THR A 120 -13.08 0.37 -12.94
C THR A 120 -14.38 1.07 -13.27
N ALA A 121 -15.28 1.24 -12.29
CA ALA A 121 -16.50 1.98 -12.49
C ALA A 121 -16.18 3.43 -12.92
N PRO A 122 -16.82 3.93 -13.98
CA PRO A 122 -16.59 5.29 -14.44
C PRO A 122 -17.02 6.30 -13.36
N VAL A 123 -16.18 7.30 -13.12
CA VAL A 123 -16.40 8.35 -12.12
C VAL A 123 -16.75 9.66 -12.83
N LEU A 124 -17.94 10.21 -12.56
CA LEU A 124 -18.31 11.55 -13.01
C LEU A 124 -17.81 12.60 -12.00
N PHE A 125 -16.95 13.50 -12.46
CA PHE A 125 -16.41 14.60 -11.66
C PHE A 125 -17.12 15.92 -11.98
N ILE A 126 -17.61 16.62 -10.96
CA ILE A 126 -18.37 17.87 -11.12
C ILE A 126 -17.68 18.97 -10.31
N SER A 127 -17.19 20.00 -10.99
CA SER A 127 -16.71 21.24 -10.37
C SER A 127 -17.09 22.46 -11.21
N ASP A 128 -17.26 23.59 -10.53
CA ASP A 128 -17.50 24.93 -11.06
C ASP A 128 -16.21 25.66 -11.45
N SER A 129 -15.03 25.10 -11.16
CA SER A 129 -13.73 25.71 -11.46
C SER A 129 -13.01 25.01 -12.60
N THR A 130 -12.67 25.77 -13.63
CA THR A 130 -11.92 25.27 -14.80
C THR A 130 -10.56 24.68 -14.40
N ASN A 131 -9.84 25.34 -13.49
CA ASN A 131 -8.54 24.87 -13.01
C ASN A 131 -8.64 23.54 -12.24
N VAL A 132 -9.73 23.38 -11.47
CA VAL A 132 -9.99 22.13 -10.73
C VAL A 132 -10.35 20.99 -11.70
N ASN A 133 -11.09 21.28 -12.76
CA ASN A 133 -11.41 20.32 -13.82
C ASN A 133 -10.15 19.83 -14.55
N GLU A 134 -9.29 20.75 -14.99
CA GLU A 134 -8.01 20.42 -15.64
C GLU A 134 -7.10 19.59 -14.72
N SER A 135 -7.02 19.97 -13.44
CA SER A 135 -6.24 19.23 -12.45
C SER A 135 -6.78 17.83 -12.20
N ALA A 136 -8.11 17.67 -12.19
CA ALA A 136 -8.76 16.38 -12.01
C ALA A 136 -8.52 15.43 -13.21
N GLU A 137 -8.54 15.95 -14.44
CA GLU A 137 -8.21 15.17 -15.64
C GLU A 137 -6.75 14.70 -15.65
N LEU A 138 -5.82 15.60 -15.32
CA LEU A 138 -4.40 15.28 -15.22
C LEU A 138 -4.15 14.19 -14.17
N LEU A 139 -4.77 14.31 -13.00
CA LEU A 139 -4.66 13.34 -11.93
C LEU A 139 -5.27 11.98 -12.32
N ALA A 140 -6.44 11.99 -12.98
CA ALA A 140 -7.09 10.78 -13.45
C ALA A 140 -6.25 10.03 -14.49
N HIS A 141 -5.62 10.77 -15.41
CA HIS A 141 -4.71 10.21 -16.40
C HIS A 141 -3.50 9.53 -15.74
N GLN A 142 -2.85 10.20 -14.77
CA GLN A 142 -1.72 9.61 -14.04
C GLN A 142 -2.10 8.34 -13.27
N LEU A 143 -3.31 8.33 -12.66
CA LEU A 143 -3.79 7.21 -11.86
C LEU A 143 -4.48 6.11 -12.68
N HIS A 144 -4.60 6.29 -14.01
CA HIS A 144 -5.33 5.39 -14.90
C HIS A 144 -6.74 5.09 -14.38
N LEU A 145 -7.45 6.16 -13.98
CA LEU A 145 -8.82 6.11 -13.50
C LEU A 145 -9.77 6.49 -14.65
N PRO A 146 -10.84 5.72 -14.88
CA PRO A 146 -11.89 6.11 -15.83
C PRO A 146 -12.72 7.24 -15.22
N LEU A 147 -12.25 8.49 -15.36
CA LEU A 147 -12.91 9.69 -14.86
C LEU A 147 -13.36 10.56 -16.03
N GLU A 148 -14.61 11.02 -15.98
CA GLU A 148 -15.20 11.95 -16.92
C GLU A 148 -15.54 13.25 -16.18
N VAL A 149 -15.04 14.39 -16.66
CA VAL A 149 -15.44 15.69 -16.14
C VAL A 149 -16.76 16.09 -16.78
N ALA A 150 -17.73 16.47 -15.94
CA ALA A 150 -19.02 16.93 -16.42
C ALA A 150 -18.88 18.13 -17.34
N SER A 151 -19.51 18.06 -18.52
CA SER A 151 -19.59 19.20 -19.43
C SER A 151 -20.43 20.33 -18.82
N ASP A 152 -20.22 21.55 -19.30
CA ASP A 152 -21.00 22.69 -18.84
C ASP A 152 -22.49 22.54 -19.19
N GLU A 153 -22.80 21.89 -20.31
CA GLU A 153 -24.18 21.55 -20.69
C GLU A 153 -24.82 20.59 -19.67
N LEU A 154 -24.09 19.56 -19.23
CA LEU A 154 -24.57 18.61 -18.22
C LEU A 154 -24.77 19.30 -16.86
N LYS A 155 -23.84 20.19 -16.46
CA LYS A 155 -23.98 20.98 -15.23
C LYS A 155 -25.22 21.86 -15.27
N LEU A 156 -25.46 22.50 -16.40
CA LEU A 156 -26.60 23.40 -16.61
C LEU A 156 -27.92 22.60 -16.62
N LEU A 157 -27.93 21.41 -17.22
CA LEU A 157 -29.05 20.47 -17.15
C LEU A 157 -29.34 20.04 -15.71
N ILE A 158 -28.32 19.70 -14.93
CA ILE A 158 -28.47 19.32 -13.51
C ILE A 158 -29.07 20.48 -12.71
N GLN A 159 -28.62 21.72 -12.95
CA GLN A 159 -29.16 22.90 -12.29
C GLN A 159 -30.62 23.21 -12.67
N GLN A 160 -30.99 22.96 -13.92
CA GLN A 160 -32.36 23.16 -14.42
C GLN A 160 -33.32 22.02 -14.04
N THR A 161 -32.79 20.87 -13.65
CA THR A 161 -33.58 19.72 -13.24
C THR A 161 -34.04 19.92 -11.79
N ASP A 162 -35.34 20.22 -11.61
CA ASP A 162 -35.94 20.31 -10.29
C ASP A 162 -35.98 18.95 -9.59
N VAL A 163 -35.04 18.77 -8.65
CA VAL A 163 -34.99 17.61 -7.74
C VAL A 163 -35.79 17.83 -6.45
N THR A 164 -36.23 19.05 -6.18
CA THR A 164 -36.92 19.41 -4.92
C THR A 164 -38.38 18.97 -4.90
N SER A 165 -39.11 19.09 -6.00
CA SER A 165 -40.51 18.62 -6.10
C SER A 165 -40.67 17.10 -5.95
N ARG A 166 -39.64 16.31 -6.32
CA ARG A 166 -39.62 14.85 -6.13
C ARG A 166 -39.35 14.43 -4.68
N LEU A 167 -38.60 15.23 -3.93
CA LEU A 167 -38.45 15.03 -2.48
C LEU A 167 -39.78 15.27 -1.76
N ASP A 168 -40.56 16.28 -2.17
CA ASP A 168 -41.89 16.55 -1.62
C ASP A 168 -42.88 15.40 -1.85
N ALA A 169 -42.80 14.71 -2.99
CA ALA A 169 -43.60 13.52 -3.25
C ALA A 169 -43.27 12.35 -2.30
N LEU A 170 -42.00 12.20 -1.89
CA LEU A 170 -41.56 11.19 -0.92
C LEU A 170 -42.03 11.53 0.51
N THR A 171 -42.01 12.81 0.90
CA THR A 171 -42.59 13.28 2.17
C THR A 171 -44.10 13.09 2.19
N HIS A 172 -44.79 13.41 1.10
CA HIS A 172 -46.23 13.18 0.96
C HIS A 172 -46.57 11.69 1.05
N HIS A 173 -45.81 10.81 0.40
CA HIS A 173 -46.02 9.36 0.48
C HIS A 173 -45.78 8.82 1.90
N ARG A 174 -44.75 9.31 2.61
CA ARG A 174 -44.52 8.97 4.03
C ARG A 174 -45.67 9.42 4.94
N HIS A 175 -46.21 10.61 4.73
CA HIS A 175 -47.35 11.12 5.51
C HIS A 175 -48.63 10.34 5.21
N MET A 176 -48.86 9.99 3.95
CA MET A 176 -50.02 9.20 3.55
C MET A 176 -49.97 7.79 4.18
N LYS A 177 -48.78 7.17 4.23
CA LYS A 177 -48.58 5.86 4.88
C LYS A 177 -48.87 5.92 6.39
N LYS A 178 -48.42 6.98 7.08
CA LYS A 178 -48.76 7.20 8.50
C LYS A 178 -50.25 7.38 8.76
N LEU A 179 -51.01 7.89 7.79
CA LEU A 179 -52.46 8.04 7.88
C LEU A 179 -53.23 6.75 7.53
N THR A 180 -52.60 5.79 6.86
CA THR A 180 -53.22 4.49 6.53
C THR A 180 -52.90 3.40 7.54
N GLU A 181 -51.89 3.61 8.39
CA GLU A 181 -51.47 2.69 9.47
C GLU A 181 -52.08 3.05 10.85
N ALA A 182 -53.08 3.95 10.89
CA ALA A 182 -53.88 4.29 12.07
C ALA A 182 -55.33 3.81 11.89
#